data_AF-A0A8J4SN06-F1
#
_entry.id   AF-A0A8J4SN06-F1
#
_cell.length_a   1.000
_cell.length_b   1.000
_cell.length_c   1.000
_cell.angle_alpha   90.00
_cell.angle_beta   90.00
_cell.angle_gamma   90.00
#
_symmetry.space_group_name_H-M   'P 1'
#
loop_
_entity.id
_entity.type
_entity.pdbx_description
1 polymer ?
#
loop_
_entity_poly.entity_id
_entity_poly.type
_entity_poly.pdbx_seq_one_letter_code
_entity_poly.pdbx_strand_id
1 'polypeptide(L)'
;MRCTDDLSVVCNETIDMCLYKGSSDNMSIVLVAFDPAPRADPKCKAEDEKLEKLLLQRAKDFIDKSKGDVTTNMVLNHLQTFSEPEMPSFLLSCKGDKIQKLIDAYSRTNDGNGDSNYVANIE
;
A
#
# COMPACT_ATOMS: atom_id res chain seq x y z
N MET A 1 -6.09 -2.17 2.84
CA MET A 1 -6.53 -3.46 3.37
C MET A 1 -6.82 -4.33 2.16
N ARG A 2 -6.28 -5.54 2.08
CA ARG A 2 -6.55 -6.50 1.01
C ARG A 2 -7.70 -7.43 1.44
N CYS A 3 -8.60 -7.74 0.53
CA CYS A 3 -9.55 -8.82 0.70
C CYS A 3 -8.80 -10.16 0.69
N THR A 4 -8.57 -10.74 1.86
CA THR A 4 -7.81 -11.99 2.00
C THR A 4 -8.30 -12.80 3.18
N ASP A 5 -8.10 -14.12 3.09
CA ASP A 5 -8.30 -15.11 4.14
C ASP A 5 -7.01 -15.45 4.91
N ASP A 6 -5.86 -14.93 4.44
CA ASP A 6 -4.59 -15.04 5.15
C ASP A 6 -4.57 -14.09 6.37
N LEU A 7 -4.69 -14.67 7.56
CA LEU A 7 -4.70 -13.94 8.83
C LEU A 7 -3.39 -13.20 9.11
N SER A 8 -2.25 -13.73 8.65
CA SER A 8 -0.96 -13.06 8.81
C SER A 8 -0.91 -11.77 8.00
N VAL A 9 -1.46 -11.80 6.77
CA VAL A 9 -1.61 -10.58 5.95
C VAL A 9 -2.50 -9.55 6.63
N VAL A 10 -3.65 -9.97 7.16
CA VAL A 10 -4.58 -9.05 7.87
C VAL A 10 -3.91 -8.41 9.08
N CYS A 11 -3.18 -9.20 9.87
CA CYS A 11 -2.43 -8.70 11.03
C CYS A 11 -1.36 -7.68 10.63
N ASN A 12 -0.56 -7.99 9.60
CA ASN A 12 0.50 -7.09 9.13
C ASN A 12 -0.09 -5.75 8.65
N GLU A 13 -1.15 -5.77 7.83
CA GLU A 13 -1.79 -4.55 7.36
C GLU A 13 -2.42 -3.70 8.48
N THR A 14 -2.85 -4.35 9.56
CA THR A 14 -3.37 -3.67 10.74
C THR A 14 -2.25 -2.96 11.49
N ILE A 15 -1.10 -3.62 11.66
CA ILE A 15 0.09 -3.01 12.26
C ILE A 15 0.57 -1.84 11.42
N ASP A 16 0.67 -2.01 10.09
CA ASP A 16 1.10 -0.96 9.17
C ASP A 16 0.17 0.25 9.24
N MET A 17 -1.16 0.03 9.27
CA MET A 17 -2.10 1.14 9.43
C MET A 17 -1.80 1.96 10.68
N CYS A 18 -1.59 1.29 11.82
CA CYS A 18 -1.32 1.97 13.07
C CYS A 18 0.02 2.72 13.02
N LEU A 19 1.05 2.16 12.39
CA LEU A 19 2.33 2.84 12.15
C LEU A 19 2.13 4.12 11.32
N TYR A 20 1.42 4.04 10.20
CA TYR A 20 1.16 5.20 9.33
C TYR A 20 0.20 6.23 9.95
N LYS A 21 -0.56 5.85 10.98
CA LYS A 21 -1.32 6.79 11.83
C LYS A 21 -0.46 7.45 12.92
N GLY A 22 0.83 7.13 12.99
CA GLY A 22 1.76 7.72 13.94
C GLY A 22 1.90 6.95 15.25
N SER A 23 1.48 5.68 15.31
CA SER A 23 1.78 4.84 16.46
C SER A 23 3.29 4.62 16.55
N SER A 24 3.87 5.02 17.67
CA SER A 24 5.27 4.80 18.03
C SER A 24 5.45 3.77 19.14
N ASP A 25 4.37 3.06 19.49
CA ASP A 25 4.36 2.02 20.52
C ASP A 25 4.67 0.64 19.92
N ASN A 26 5.05 -0.30 20.78
CA ASN A 26 5.22 -1.70 20.41
C ASN A 26 3.84 -2.34 20.18
N MET A 27 3.55 -2.69 18.93
CA MET A 27 2.26 -3.27 18.54
C MET A 27 2.36 -4.77 18.36
N SER A 28 1.50 -5.51 19.05
CA SER A 28 1.32 -6.95 18.86
C SER A 28 -0.17 -7.26 18.68
N ILE A 29 -0.50 -8.12 17.72
CA ILE A 29 -1.87 -8.56 17.45
C ILE A 29 -1.93 -10.09 17.39
N VAL A 30 -2.98 -10.66 17.99
CA VAL A 30 -3.34 -12.07 17.86
C VAL A 30 -4.75 -12.14 17.30
N LEU A 31 -4.89 -12.72 16.11
CA LEU A 31 -6.17 -12.89 15.43
C LEU A 31 -6.60 -14.36 15.49
N VAL A 32 -7.78 -14.62 16.06
CA VAL A 32 -8.38 -15.96 16.14
C VAL A 32 -9.70 -15.94 15.38
N ALA A 33 -9.80 -16.77 14.34
CA ALA A 33 -11.00 -16.89 13.52
C ALA A 33 -11.70 -18.24 13.81
N PHE A 34 -12.99 -18.19 14.14
CA PHE A 34 -13.84 -19.36 14.33
C PHE A 34 -14.83 -19.48 13.17
N ASP A 35 -15.23 -20.71 12.82
CA ASP A 35 -16.26 -20.90 11.80
C ASP A 35 -17.66 -20.48 12.30
N PRO A 36 -18.48 -19.79 11.46
CA PRO A 36 -18.17 -19.36 10.10
C PRO A 36 -17.60 -17.94 10.04
N ALA A 37 -16.26 -17.82 10.02
CA ALA A 37 -15.60 -16.54 9.80
C ALA A 37 -15.86 -16.03 8.37
N PRO A 38 -15.86 -14.70 8.15
CA PRO A 38 -15.95 -14.13 6.80
C PRO A 38 -14.86 -14.70 5.90
N ARG A 39 -15.24 -15.17 4.71
CA ARG A 39 -14.31 -15.61 3.67
C ARG A 39 -14.12 -14.50 2.65
N ALA A 40 -12.93 -14.47 2.06
CA ALA A 40 -12.62 -13.48 1.05
C ALA A 40 -13.47 -13.71 -0.21
N ASP A 41 -14.18 -12.67 -0.66
CA ASP A 41 -14.99 -12.68 -1.88
C ASP A 41 -14.10 -12.39 -3.10
N PRO A 42 -14.09 -13.25 -4.14
CA PRO A 42 -13.37 -12.99 -5.38
C PRO A 42 -13.69 -11.64 -6.02
N LYS A 43 -14.93 -11.15 -5.89
CA LYS A 43 -15.31 -9.83 -6.42
C LYS A 43 -14.61 -8.71 -5.65
N CYS A 44 -14.59 -8.80 -4.32
CA CYS A 44 -13.88 -7.83 -3.48
C CYS A 44 -12.37 -7.86 -3.73
N LYS A 45 -11.78 -9.05 -3.94
CA LYS A 45 -10.37 -9.19 -4.35
C LYS A 45 -10.05 -8.42 -5.62
N ALA A 46 -10.86 -8.60 -6.67
CA ALA A 46 -10.65 -7.93 -7.95
C ALA A 46 -10.78 -6.39 -7.86
N GLU A 47 -11.76 -5.88 -7.13
CA GLU A 47 -11.92 -4.43 -6.91
C GLU A 47 -10.75 -3.85 -6.10
N ASP A 48 -10.27 -4.56 -5.08
CA ASP A 48 -9.12 -4.15 -4.27
C ASP A 48 -7.83 -4.06 -5.09
N GLU A 49 -7.59 -5.04 -5.99
CA GLU A 49 -6.44 -5.06 -6.89
C GLU A 49 -6.50 -3.91 -7.91
N LYS A 50 -7.69 -3.65 -8.47
CA LYS A 50 -7.91 -2.54 -9.40
C LYS A 50 -7.64 -1.20 -8.72
N LEU A 51 -8.14 -1.02 -7.51
CA LEU A 51 -7.90 0.18 -6.71
C LEU A 51 -6.42 0.32 -6.38
N GLU A 52 -5.74 -0.77 -6.06
CA GLU A 52 -4.31 -0.74 -5.81
C GLU A 52 -3.49 -0.28 -7.01
N LYS A 53 -3.77 -0.83 -8.20
CA LYS A 53 -3.10 -0.43 -9.43
C LYS A 53 -3.28 1.05 -9.72
N LEU A 54 -4.49 1.58 -9.51
CA LEU A 54 -4.79 3.01 -9.66
C LEU A 54 -3.95 3.87 -8.70
N LEU A 55 -3.86 3.47 -7.43
CA LEU A 55 -3.09 4.21 -6.41
C LEU A 55 -1.58 4.17 -6.70
N LEU A 56 -1.04 3.01 -7.09
CA LEU A 56 0.38 2.86 -7.44
C LEU A 56 0.75 3.66 -8.69
N GLN A 57 -0.11 3.66 -9.71
CA GLN A 57 0.11 4.47 -10.90
C GLN A 57 0.17 5.97 -10.56
N ARG A 58 -0.76 6.44 -9.72
CA ARG A 58 -0.77 7.83 -9.23
C ARG A 58 0.45 8.17 -8.37
N ALA A 59 0.82 7.27 -7.47
CA ALA A 59 2.02 7.42 -6.66
C ALA A 59 3.26 7.57 -7.54
N LYS A 60 3.36 6.74 -8.58
CA LYS A 60 4.43 6.82 -9.58
C LYS A 60 4.42 8.17 -10.30
N ASP A 61 3.27 8.61 -10.82
CA ASP A 61 3.15 9.91 -11.50
C ASP A 61 3.54 11.09 -10.59
N PHE A 62 3.25 10.99 -9.29
CA PHE A 62 3.63 12.00 -8.30
C PHE A 62 5.13 11.97 -8.00
N ILE A 63 5.72 10.79 -7.89
CA ILE A 63 7.17 10.60 -7.70
C ILE A 63 7.93 11.14 -8.92
N ASP A 64 7.50 10.79 -10.14
CA ASP A 64 8.12 11.22 -11.40
C ASP A 64 8.13 12.76 -11.56
N LYS A 65 7.09 13.44 -11.06
CA LYS A 65 6.98 14.91 -11.08
C LYS A 65 7.81 15.58 -9.98
N SER A 66 7.95 14.91 -8.85
CA SER A 66 8.68 15.40 -7.69
C SER A 66 10.19 15.16 -7.90
N LYS A 67 10.90 16.16 -8.41
CA LYS A 67 12.35 16.09 -8.71
C LYS A 67 13.28 16.10 -7.47
N GLY A 68 12.85 15.51 -6.34
CA GLY A 68 13.60 15.53 -5.08
C GLY A 68 13.26 14.33 -4.19
N ASP A 69 13.74 14.35 -2.95
CA ASP A 69 13.47 13.29 -1.97
C ASP A 69 11.98 13.22 -1.65
N VAL A 70 11.32 12.19 -2.18
CA VAL A 70 9.92 11.91 -1.91
C VAL A 70 9.82 10.97 -0.72
N THR A 71 9.12 11.40 0.32
CA THR A 71 8.81 10.55 1.48
C THR A 71 7.45 9.88 1.32
N THR A 72 7.28 8.72 1.95
CA THR A 72 6.00 7.98 1.93
C THR A 72 4.84 8.83 2.43
N ASN A 73 5.04 9.66 3.46
CA ASN A 73 4.01 10.56 3.98
C ASN A 73 3.60 11.63 2.96
N MET A 74 4.52 12.14 2.14
CA MET A 74 4.17 13.09 1.07
C MET A 74 3.27 12.44 0.02
N VAL A 75 3.59 11.21 -0.38
CA VAL A 75 2.77 10.45 -1.34
C VAL A 75 1.41 10.12 -0.75
N LEU A 76 1.35 9.66 0.51
CA LEU A 76 0.09 9.36 1.19
C LEU A 76 -0.79 10.61 1.31
N ASN A 77 -0.23 11.76 1.70
CA ASN A 77 -0.96 13.02 1.76
C ASN A 77 -1.47 13.45 0.38
N HIS A 78 -0.67 13.27 -0.68
CA HIS A 78 -1.12 13.56 -2.04
C HIS A 78 -2.30 12.66 -2.45
N LEU A 79 -2.19 11.36 -2.20
CA LEU A 79 -3.25 10.40 -2.52
C LEU A 79 -4.53 10.63 -1.69
N GLN A 80 -4.44 11.15 -0.46
CA GLN A 80 -5.60 11.53 0.35
C GLN A 80 -6.41 12.69 -0.24
N THR A 81 -5.80 13.55 -1.06
CA THR A 81 -6.55 14.62 -1.75
C THR A 81 -7.47 14.09 -2.85
N PHE A 82 -7.32 12.83 -3.23
CA PHE A 82 -8.14 12.19 -4.25
C PHE A 82 -9.31 11.43 -3.60
N SER A 83 -10.54 11.85 -3.92
CA SER A 83 -11.78 11.35 -3.31
C SER A 83 -12.52 10.32 -4.17
N GLU A 84 -11.91 9.78 -5.24
CA GLU A 84 -12.53 8.76 -6.08
C GLU A 84 -11.71 7.46 -6.14
N PRO A 85 -12.33 6.28 -6.00
CA PRO A 85 -13.70 6.03 -5.52
C PRO A 85 -13.84 6.41 -4.04
N GLU A 86 -15.06 6.34 -3.46
CA GLU A 86 -15.35 6.47 -2.02
C GLU A 86 -14.53 5.45 -1.19
N MET A 87 -13.23 5.67 -1.06
CA MET A 87 -12.34 4.87 -0.27
C MET A 87 -12.19 5.60 1.06
N PRO A 88 -12.61 4.99 2.18
CA PRO A 88 -12.27 5.51 3.48
C PRO A 88 -10.78 5.82 3.58
N SER A 89 -10.44 7.04 3.99
CA SER A 89 -9.05 7.55 4.02
C SER A 89 -8.08 6.62 4.77
N PHE A 90 -8.59 5.85 5.74
CA PHE A 90 -7.80 4.87 6.49
C PHE A 90 -7.26 3.71 5.64
N LEU A 91 -7.93 3.35 4.54
CA LEU A 91 -7.52 2.23 3.68
C LEU A 91 -6.23 2.53 2.91
N LEU A 92 -5.92 3.82 2.74
CA LEU A 92 -4.70 4.27 2.10
C LEU A 92 -3.46 3.98 2.96
N SER A 93 -3.57 4.18 4.28
CA SER A 93 -2.51 3.87 5.24
C SER A 93 -2.09 2.39 5.18
N CYS A 94 -3.03 1.48 4.97
CA CYS A 94 -2.72 0.05 4.80
C CYS A 94 -1.90 -0.27 3.54
N LYS A 95 -1.78 0.65 2.58
CA LYS A 95 -1.02 0.44 1.33
C LYS A 95 0.33 1.16 1.36
N GLY A 96 0.71 1.75 2.50
CA GLY A 96 1.97 2.47 2.63
C GLY A 96 3.20 1.60 2.35
N ASP A 97 3.15 0.32 2.70
CA ASP A 97 4.25 -0.64 2.48
C ASP A 97 4.60 -0.81 0.99
N LYS A 98 3.57 -0.86 0.12
CA LYS A 98 3.76 -0.95 -1.33
C LYS A 98 4.24 0.37 -1.92
N ILE A 99 3.79 1.50 -1.38
CA ILE A 99 4.26 2.84 -1.77
C ILE A 99 5.73 3.01 -1.37
N GLN A 100 6.13 2.56 -0.18
CA GLN A 100 7.53 2.58 0.25
C GLN A 100 8.41 1.75 -0.70
N LYS A 101 7.99 0.53 -1.04
CA LYS A 101 8.69 -0.30 -2.04
C LYS A 101 8.80 0.39 -3.41
N LEU A 102 7.77 1.12 -3.82
CA LEU A 102 7.79 1.90 -5.07
C LEU A 102 8.81 3.04 -5.00
N ILE A 103 8.86 3.79 -3.89
CA ILE A 103 9.84 4.85 -3.67
C ILE A 103 11.26 4.26 -3.65
N ASP A 104 11.48 3.19 -2.90
CA ASP A 104 12.79 2.52 -2.81
C ASP A 104 13.27 2.02 -4.18
N ALA A 105 12.36 1.48 -4.99
CA ALA A 105 12.66 1.08 -6.35
C ALA A 105 13.05 2.28 -7.23
N TYR A 106 12.36 3.40 -7.08
CA TYR A 106 12.62 4.62 -7.85
C TYR A 106 13.96 5.28 -7.47
N SER A 107 14.29 5.34 -6.18
CA SER A 107 15.59 5.84 -5.71
C SER A 107 16.76 5.04 -6.32
N ARG A 108 16.63 3.71 -6.40
CA ARG A 108 17.63 2.85 -7.05
C ARG A 108 17.77 3.12 -8.55
N THR A 109 16.69 3.45 -9.25
CA THR A 109 16.76 3.77 -10.69
C THR A 109 17.41 5.11 -10.99
N ASN A 110 17.35 6.08 -10.07
CA ASN A 110 18.02 7.37 -10.24
C ASN A 110 19.51 7.32 -9.92
N ASP A 111 19.93 6.45 -8.99
CA ASP A 111 21.34 6.28 -8.60
C ASP A 111 22.12 5.33 -9.53
N GLY A 112 21.44 4.57 -10.40
CA GLY A 112 22.05 3.57 -11.28
C GLY A 112 21.45 3.57 -12.68
N ASN A 113 22.15 4.18 -13.64
CA ASN A 113 21.89 3.93 -15.05
C ASN A 113 22.21 2.45 -15.37
N GLY A 114 21.19 1.63 -15.59
CA GLY A 114 21.28 0.32 -16.24
C GLY A 114 20.83 -0.89 -15.39
N ASP A 115 19.52 -1.18 -15.37
CA ASP A 115 19.03 -2.51 -15.77
C ASP A 115 17.49 -2.55 -15.85
N SER A 116 16.99 -2.59 -17.09
CA SER A 116 15.58 -2.52 -17.48
C SER A 116 14.85 -3.87 -17.33
N ASN A 117 14.89 -4.50 -16.14
CA ASN A 117 14.22 -5.81 -15.97
C ASN A 117 13.52 -6.08 -14.64
N TYR A 118 13.41 -5.13 -13.72
CA TYR A 118 12.75 -5.38 -12.42
C TYR A 118 11.28 -4.95 -12.32
N VAL A 119 10.73 -4.26 -13.33
CA VAL A 119 9.35 -3.73 -13.30
C VAL A 119 8.30 -4.81 -13.66
N ALA A 120 8.71 -6.05 -13.93
CA ALA A 120 7.82 -7.13 -14.36
C ALA A 120 7.29 -8.02 -13.23
N ASN A 121 7.84 -7.96 -12.01
CA ASN A 121 7.54 -8.95 -10.96
C ASN A 121 7.05 -8.33 -9.65
N ILE A 122 6.18 -7.33 -9.73
CA ILE A 122 5.35 -6.93 -8.59
C ILE A 122 3.94 -7.46 -8.86
N GLU A 123 3.80 -8.78 -8.75
CA GLU A 123 2.51 -9.46 -8.54
C GLU A 123 2.26 -9.61 -7.03
#